data_AF-A0A958TAB9-F1
#
_entry.id   AF-A0A958TAB9-F1
#
_cell.length_a   1.000
_cell.length_b   1.000
_cell.length_c   1.000
_cell.angle_alpha   90.00
_cell.angle_beta   90.00
_cell.angle_gamma   90.00
#
_symmetry.space_group_name_H-M   'P 1'
#
loop_
_entity.id
_entity.type
_entity.pdbx_description
1 polymer ?
#
loop_
_entity_poly.entity_id
_entity_poly.type
_entity_poly.pdbx_seq_one_letter_code
_entity_poly.pdbx_strand_id
1 'polypeptide(L)'
;MLLVLGFSNANAQDENNPWAISFGVNAVDFYPTGENAPLGDYFNEYFNADDHWNILPSLSSITVSRYIDSGFSLGVTGSINKISKFGDDHSRYSDASYYGVDGTIKYGFANLIGSKVFDPYLGVGGGYTWVD
;
A
#
# COMPACT_ATOMS: atom_id res chain seq x y z
N MET A 1 -18.96 -3.97 -17.38
CA MET A 1 -19.13 -3.23 -16.11
C MET A 1 -19.11 -4.23 -14.98
N LEU A 2 -18.08 -4.23 -14.15
CA LEU A 2 -18.05 -4.97 -12.90
C LEU A 2 -18.07 -3.95 -11.76
N LEU A 3 -19.21 -3.87 -11.08
CA LEU A 3 -19.36 -3.10 -9.85
C LEU A 3 -19.23 -4.09 -8.70
N VAL A 4 -18.14 -4.02 -7.94
CA VAL A 4 -17.98 -4.79 -6.70
C VAL A 4 -18.33 -3.88 -5.53
N LEU A 5 -19.48 -4.12 -4.91
CA LEU A 5 -19.87 -3.54 -3.62
C LEU A 5 -19.56 -4.57 -2.52
N GLY A 6 -18.48 -4.33 -1.78
CA GLY A 6 -18.13 -5.11 -0.59
C GLY A 6 -18.65 -4.42 0.67
N PHE A 7 -19.66 -5.00 1.32
CA PHE A 7 -20.04 -4.62 2.68
C PHE A 7 -19.17 -5.40 3.67
N SER A 8 -18.14 -4.76 4.19
CA SER A 8 -17.37 -5.30 5.32
C SER A 8 -17.98 -4.77 6.61
N ASN A 9 -18.50 -5.67 7.46
CA ASN A 9 -18.66 -5.38 8.89
C ASN A 9 -17.24 -5.31 9.50
N ALA A 10 -16.53 -4.21 9.25
CA ALA A 10 -15.24 -3.94 9.86
C ALA A 10 -15.52 -3.48 11.29
N ASN A 11 -15.50 -4.40 12.25
CA ASN A 11 -15.23 -3.98 13.62
C ASN A 11 -13.85 -3.32 13.59
N ALA A 12 -13.76 -2.05 13.98
CA ALA A 12 -12.48 -1.39 14.16
C ALA A 12 -11.64 -2.22 15.13
N GLN A 13 -10.36 -2.38 14.83
CA GLN A 13 -9.46 -3.18 15.65
C GLN A 13 -9.36 -2.52 17.04
N ASP A 14 -9.60 -3.30 18.09
CA ASP A 14 -9.59 -2.81 19.48
C ASP A 14 -9.07 -3.89 20.43
N GLU A 15 -9.09 -3.62 21.74
CA GLU A 15 -8.62 -4.56 22.75
C GLU A 15 -9.40 -5.90 22.73
N ASN A 16 -10.68 -5.86 22.37
CA ASN A 16 -11.55 -7.05 22.33
C ASN A 16 -11.41 -7.83 21.00
N ASN A 17 -11.08 -7.13 19.92
CA ASN A 17 -10.90 -7.66 18.58
C ASN A 17 -9.50 -7.29 18.07
N PRO A 18 -8.44 -7.88 18.63
CA PRO A 18 -7.10 -7.37 18.45
C PRO A 18 -6.49 -7.75 17.11
N TRP A 19 -7.03 -8.67 16.32
CA TRP A 19 -6.44 -9.09 15.04
C TRP A 19 -7.24 -8.57 13.86
N ALA A 20 -6.54 -8.06 12.85
CA ALA A 20 -7.13 -7.63 11.59
C ALA A 20 -6.32 -8.18 10.41
N ILE A 21 -7.03 -8.70 9.42
CA ILE A 21 -6.48 -9.09 8.12
C ILE A 21 -7.04 -8.13 7.08
N SER A 22 -6.17 -7.57 6.25
CA SER A 22 -6.55 -6.62 5.20
C SER A 22 -5.94 -7.03 3.88
N PHE A 23 -6.65 -6.72 2.80
CA PHE A 23 -6.16 -6.92 1.44
C PHE A 23 -6.14 -5.57 0.74
N GLY A 24 -5.19 -5.39 -0.17
CA GLY A 24 -5.03 -4.15 -0.90
C GLY A 24 -4.43 -4.36 -2.28
N VAL A 25 -4.23 -3.23 -2.94
CA VAL A 25 -3.52 -3.12 -4.21
C VAL A 25 -2.22 -2.39 -3.93
N ASN A 26 -1.10 -3.00 -4.31
CA ASN A 26 0.20 -2.38 -4.38
C ASN A 26 0.36 -1.71 -5.75
N ALA A 27 0.84 -0.46 -5.74
CA ALA A 27 1.16 0.32 -6.93
C ALA A 27 2.59 0.84 -6.80
N VAL A 28 3.39 0.71 -7.86
CA VAL A 28 4.80 1.09 -7.87
C VAL A 28 5.08 2.04 -9.02
N ASP A 29 5.65 3.19 -8.72
CA ASP A 29 6.03 4.22 -9.67
C ASP A 29 7.53 4.54 -9.52
N PHE A 30 8.26 4.51 -10.64
CA PHE A 30 9.68 4.82 -10.68
C PHE A 30 9.97 6.22 -11.23
N TYR A 31 8.99 6.91 -11.80
CA TYR A 31 9.22 8.12 -12.59
C TYR A 31 9.66 9.33 -11.74
N PRO A 32 8.88 9.85 -10.79
CA PRO A 32 9.16 11.13 -10.11
C PRO A 32 10.24 11.05 -9.01
N THR A 33 11.44 10.59 -9.36
CA THR A 33 12.54 10.29 -8.42
C THR A 33 13.60 11.38 -8.33
N GLY A 34 13.47 12.47 -9.09
CA GLY A 34 14.44 13.58 -9.10
C GLY A 34 15.66 13.31 -9.98
N GLU A 35 15.50 12.42 -10.95
CA GLU A 35 16.56 11.95 -11.83
C GLU A 35 16.27 12.35 -13.29
N ASN A 36 17.30 12.28 -14.13
CA ASN A 36 17.13 12.53 -15.57
C ASN A 36 16.44 11.33 -16.26
N ALA A 37 16.07 11.52 -17.54
CA ALA A 37 15.52 10.48 -18.39
C ALA A 37 16.30 9.14 -18.29
N PRO A 38 15.61 7.99 -18.20
CA PRO A 38 14.17 7.80 -18.40
C PRO A 38 13.29 8.08 -17.17
N LEU A 39 13.87 8.60 -16.09
CA LEU A 39 13.13 9.02 -14.89
C LEU A 39 12.80 10.52 -14.99
N GLY A 40 12.05 11.01 -14.03
CA GLY A 40 11.55 12.38 -13.97
C GLY A 40 11.96 13.13 -12.69
N ASP A 41 11.83 14.45 -12.78
CA ASP A 41 12.00 15.35 -11.64
C ASP A 41 11.03 15.01 -10.49
N TYR A 42 11.38 15.43 -9.27
CA TYR A 42 10.51 15.25 -8.12
C TYR A 42 9.11 15.84 -8.37
N PHE A 43 8.08 15.07 -8.02
CA PHE A 43 6.66 15.41 -8.18
C PHE A 43 6.17 15.57 -9.62
N ASN A 44 7.01 15.36 -10.63
CA ASN A 44 6.60 15.43 -12.02
C ASN A 44 5.72 14.23 -12.36
N GLU A 45 4.56 14.46 -12.99
CA GLU A 45 3.60 13.41 -13.37
C GLU A 45 3.23 12.42 -12.24
N TYR A 46 3.35 12.84 -10.98
CA TYR A 46 3.15 11.98 -9.80
C TYR A 46 1.79 11.28 -9.74
N PHE A 47 0.76 11.87 -10.38
CA PHE A 47 -0.59 11.30 -10.47
C PHE A 47 -0.90 10.62 -11.82
N ASN A 48 0.08 10.51 -12.73
CA ASN A 48 -0.09 9.84 -14.01
C ASN A 48 -0.01 8.32 -13.85
N ALA A 49 -1.06 7.74 -13.27
CA ALA A 49 -1.15 6.30 -13.05
C ALA A 49 -1.22 5.49 -14.36
N ASP A 50 -1.77 6.09 -15.41
CA ASP A 50 -1.94 5.42 -16.70
C ASP A 50 -0.61 5.16 -17.39
N ASP A 51 0.36 6.07 -17.27
CA ASP A 51 1.67 5.92 -17.92
C ASP A 51 2.74 5.35 -17.00
N HIS A 52 2.83 5.78 -15.73
CA HIS A 52 4.00 5.47 -14.90
C HIS A 52 3.78 4.41 -13.81
N TRP A 53 2.53 4.17 -13.41
CA TRP A 53 2.27 3.24 -12.31
C TRP A 53 2.17 1.79 -12.77
N ASN A 54 2.85 0.90 -12.05
CA ASN A 54 2.74 -0.55 -12.16
C ASN A 54 1.69 -1.06 -11.17
N ILE A 55 0.58 -1.60 -11.68
CA ILE A 55 -0.55 -2.05 -10.87
C ILE A 55 -1.05 -3.38 -11.43
N LEU A 56 -1.19 -4.40 -10.59
CA LEU A 56 -1.84 -5.65 -10.97
C LEU A 56 -3.37 -5.48 -11.04
N PRO A 57 -4.07 -6.14 -11.98
CA PRO A 57 -5.53 -6.13 -12.05
C PRO A 57 -6.19 -7.03 -10.99
N SER A 58 -5.57 -7.14 -9.80
CA SER A 58 -6.02 -7.97 -8.69
C SER A 58 -5.52 -7.40 -7.35
N LEU A 59 -6.04 -7.95 -6.25
CA LEU A 59 -5.41 -7.76 -4.94
C LEU A 59 -3.96 -8.25 -5.02
N SER A 60 -3.05 -7.43 -4.52
CA SER A 60 -1.62 -7.64 -4.64
C SER A 60 -0.87 -7.34 -3.34
N SER A 61 -1.60 -7.05 -2.27
CA SER A 61 -1.05 -7.02 -0.92
C SER A 61 -1.98 -7.65 0.10
N ILE A 62 -1.39 -8.24 1.13
CA ILE A 62 -2.07 -8.73 2.32
C ILE A 62 -1.36 -8.16 3.55
N THR A 63 -2.14 -7.70 4.53
CA THR A 63 -1.63 -7.22 5.80
C THR A 63 -2.26 -8.01 6.93
N VAL A 64 -1.43 -8.47 7.85
CA VAL A 64 -1.88 -8.98 9.15
C VAL A 64 -1.43 -7.98 10.19
N SER A 65 -2.35 -7.51 11.00
CA SER A 65 -2.05 -6.57 12.07
C SER A 65 -2.67 -6.99 13.38
N ARG A 66 -2.07 -6.51 14.47
CA ARG A 66 -2.52 -6.73 15.83
C ARG A 66 -2.57 -5.42 16.61
N TYR A 67 -3.70 -5.12 17.21
CA TYR A 67 -3.84 -4.10 18.24
C TYR A 67 -3.05 -4.51 19.48
N ILE A 68 -2.26 -3.58 19.98
CA ILE A 68 -1.40 -3.79 21.14
C ILE A 68 -2.04 -3.14 22.35
N ASP A 69 -2.14 -1.81 22.35
CA ASP A 69 -2.77 -1.04 23.42
C ASP A 69 -2.94 0.43 23.03
N SER A 70 -3.82 1.17 23.71
CA SER A 70 -3.94 2.63 23.64
C SER A 70 -4.06 3.20 22.21
N GLY A 71 -4.75 2.50 21.30
CA GLY A 71 -4.89 2.91 19.90
C GLY A 71 -3.74 2.48 18.98
N PHE A 72 -2.70 1.81 19.51
CA PHE A 72 -1.58 1.34 18.72
C PHE A 72 -1.79 -0.07 18.16
N SER A 73 -1.40 -0.25 16.89
CA SER A 73 -1.37 -1.55 16.22
C SER A 73 -0.02 -1.80 15.55
N LEU A 74 0.42 -3.05 15.53
CA LEU A 74 1.58 -3.52 14.76
C LEU A 74 1.10 -4.35 13.58
N GLY A 75 1.63 -4.10 12.39
CA GLY A 75 1.27 -4.78 11.15
C GLY A 75 2.47 -5.28 10.39
N VAL A 76 2.27 -6.40 9.69
CA VAL A 76 3.18 -6.91 8.67
C VAL A 76 2.41 -7.03 7.37
N THR A 77 2.97 -6.48 6.31
CA THR A 77 2.40 -6.49 4.96
C THR A 77 3.31 -7.26 4.03
N GLY A 78 2.74 -8.20 3.27
CA GLY A 78 3.37 -8.80 2.11
C GLY A 78 2.73 -8.24 0.85
N SER A 79 3.54 -7.95 -0.16
CA SER A 79 3.07 -7.42 -1.43
C SER A 79 3.79 -8.08 -2.62
N ILE A 80 3.07 -8.14 -3.73
CA ILE A 80 3.57 -8.59 -5.02
C ILE A 80 3.20 -7.56 -6.09
N ASN A 81 3.99 -7.44 -7.13
CA ASN A 81 3.66 -6.63 -8.30
C ASN A 81 4.40 -7.14 -9.53
N LYS A 82 4.17 -6.52 -10.67
CA LYS A 82 4.90 -6.78 -11.91
C LYS A 82 5.35 -5.45 -12.49
N ILE A 83 6.65 -5.32 -12.73
CA ILE A 83 7.26 -4.11 -13.26
C ILE A 83 7.36 -4.24 -14.78
N SER A 84 6.55 -3.45 -15.47
CA SER A 84 6.59 -3.26 -16.93
C SER A 84 6.84 -1.80 -17.32
N LYS A 85 6.73 -0.87 -16.36
CA LYS A 85 6.96 0.56 -16.53
C LYS A 85 8.10 1.01 -15.62
N PHE A 86 9.23 1.40 -16.20
CA PHE A 86 10.37 1.95 -15.47
C PHE A 86 10.65 3.37 -15.96
N GLY A 87 9.93 4.32 -15.37
CA GLY A 87 9.79 5.65 -15.94
C GLY A 87 9.29 5.56 -17.38
N ASP A 88 9.91 6.31 -18.29
CA ASP A 88 9.56 6.30 -19.71
C ASP A 88 10.22 5.17 -20.52
N ASP A 89 11.12 4.38 -19.91
CA ASP A 89 11.76 3.23 -20.56
C ASP A 89 11.06 1.92 -20.18
N HIS A 90 9.94 1.66 -20.86
CA HIS A 90 9.16 0.43 -20.71
C HIS A 90 9.87 -0.83 -21.25
N SER A 91 11.04 -0.70 -21.87
CA SER A 91 11.78 -1.83 -22.43
C SER A 91 12.81 -2.42 -21.46
N ARG A 92 13.23 -1.63 -20.46
CA ARG A 92 14.31 -1.98 -19.54
C ARG A 92 13.98 -3.15 -18.61
N TYR A 93 12.72 -3.23 -18.20
CA TYR A 93 12.19 -4.31 -17.39
C TYR A 93 10.96 -4.84 -18.09
N SER A 94 11.13 -5.87 -18.94
CA SER A 94 9.98 -6.58 -19.47
C SER A 94 9.52 -7.58 -18.43
N ASP A 95 8.47 -7.22 -17.70
CA ASP A 95 7.73 -8.17 -16.87
C ASP A 95 8.47 -8.70 -15.62
N ALA A 96 9.36 -7.89 -15.04
CA ALA A 96 10.06 -8.25 -13.81
C ALA A 96 9.08 -8.41 -12.64
N SER A 97 9.33 -9.41 -11.79
CA SER A 97 8.52 -9.69 -10.61
C SER A 97 8.97 -8.80 -9.46
N TYR A 98 8.01 -8.16 -8.80
CA TYR A 98 8.23 -7.36 -7.61
C TYR A 98 7.66 -8.09 -6.41
N TYR A 99 8.39 -8.03 -5.30
CA TYR A 99 7.94 -8.51 -4.01
C TYR A 99 8.37 -7.55 -2.91
N GLY A 100 7.50 -7.34 -1.93
CA GLY A 100 7.78 -6.46 -0.79
C GLY A 100 7.30 -7.06 0.54
N VAL A 101 8.05 -6.79 1.59
CA VAL A 101 7.68 -7.07 2.98
C VAL A 101 7.88 -5.82 3.82
N ASP A 102 6.82 -5.37 4.48
CA ASP A 102 6.79 -4.13 5.26
C ASP A 102 6.32 -4.38 6.68
N GLY A 103 7.00 -3.78 7.65
CA GLY A 103 6.56 -3.68 9.04
C GLY A 103 6.02 -2.28 9.31
N THR A 104 4.85 -2.16 9.96
CA THR A 104 4.22 -0.87 10.25
C THR A 104 3.72 -0.80 11.69
N ILE A 105 3.96 0.33 12.35
CA ILE A 105 3.30 0.73 13.59
C ILE A 105 2.24 1.78 13.24
N LYS A 106 1.01 1.58 13.71
CA LYS A 106 -0.12 2.50 13.47
C LYS A 106 -0.66 3.02 14.79
N TYR A 107 -1.14 4.26 14.78
CA TYR A 107 -1.92 4.87 15.85
C TYR A 107 -3.27 5.32 15.29
N GLY A 108 -4.37 4.75 15.80
CA GLY A 108 -5.74 5.11 15.42
C GLY A 108 -6.27 6.31 16.18
N PHE A 109 -7.01 7.18 15.50
CA PHE A 109 -7.61 8.41 16.04
C PHE A 109 -9.13 8.29 16.27
N ALA A 110 -9.77 7.17 15.92
CA ALA A 110 -11.22 6.96 16.09
C ALA A 110 -11.73 7.40 17.47
N ASN A 111 -11.04 6.97 18.55
CA ASN A 111 -11.41 7.31 19.93
C ASN A 111 -11.29 8.81 20.22
N LEU A 112 -10.26 9.47 19.68
CA LEU A 112 -10.02 10.90 19.88
C LEU A 112 -11.10 11.77 19.21
N ILE A 113 -11.63 11.31 18.07
CA ILE A 113 -12.69 12.00 17.34
C ILE A 113 -14.10 11.47 17.65
N GLY A 114 -14.23 10.50 18.57
CA GLY A 114 -15.50 9.88 18.94
C GLY A 114 -16.21 9.10 17.82
N SER A 115 -15.45 8.62 16.84
CA SER A 115 -15.99 7.91 15.67
C SER A 115 -16.02 6.39 15.90
N LYS A 116 -17.10 5.74 15.47
CA LYS A 116 -17.26 4.28 15.50
C LYS A 116 -17.23 3.62 14.12
N VAL A 117 -17.22 4.44 13.06
CA VAL A 117 -17.38 4.00 11.67
C VAL A 117 -16.14 4.32 10.83
N PHE A 118 -15.42 5.37 11.21
CA PHE A 118 -14.23 5.84 10.54
C PHE A 118 -13.08 5.95 11.54
N ASP A 119 -11.98 5.24 11.27
CA ASP A 119 -10.77 5.29 12.09
C ASP A 119 -9.61 5.86 11.26
N PRO A 120 -9.44 7.20 11.23
CA PRO A 120 -8.22 7.77 10.68
C PRO A 120 -7.04 7.31 11.52
N TYR A 121 -5.91 7.03 10.90
CA TYR A 121 -4.71 6.58 11.61
C TYR A 121 -3.46 7.25 11.03
N LEU A 122 -2.42 7.32 11.85
CA LEU A 122 -1.05 7.64 11.42
C LEU A 122 -0.22 6.38 11.50
N GLY A 123 0.55 6.09 10.45
CA GLY A 123 1.43 4.94 10.39
C GLY A 123 2.88 5.34 10.13
N VAL A 124 3.81 4.63 10.75
CA VAL A 124 5.24 4.69 10.42
C VAL A 124 5.77 3.27 10.31
N GLY A 125 6.67 3.03 9.36
CA GLY A 125 7.16 1.70 9.09
C GLY A 125 8.42 1.69 8.26
N GLY A 126 8.87 0.48 7.95
CA GLY A 126 9.98 0.23 7.04
C GLY A 126 9.77 -1.11 6.36
N GLY A 127 10.36 -1.27 5.19
CA GLY A 127 10.19 -2.46 4.39
C GLY A 127 11.42 -2.79 3.57
N TYR A 128 11.43 -4.01 3.05
CA TYR A 128 12.40 -4.48 2.09
C TYR A 128 11.66 -4.95 0.84
N THR A 129 12.19 -4.54 -0.30
CA THR A 129 11.62 -4.81 -1.62
C THR A 129 12.70 -5.42 -2.49
N TRP A 130 12.32 -6.39 -3.30
CA TRP A 130 13.19 -7.01 -4.28
C TRP A 130 12.46 -7.16 -5.62
N VAL A 131 13.21 -6.95 -6.70
CA VAL A 131 12.74 -7.05 -8.08
C VAL A 131 13.63 -8.04 -8.81
N ASP A 132 13.02 -9.02 -9.50
CA ASP A 132 13.68 -10.11 -10.24
C ASP A 132 13.07 -10.27 -11.65
#